data_AF-A0AAV0TIG4-F1
#
_entry.id   AF-A0AAV0TIG4-F1
#
_cell.length_a   1.000
_cell.length_b   1.000
_cell.length_c   1.000
_cell.angle_alpha   90.00
_cell.angle_beta   90.00
_cell.angle_gamma   90.00
#
_symmetry.space_group_name_H-M   'P 1'
#
loop_
_entity.id
_entity.type
_entity.pdbx_description
1 polymer ?
#
loop_
_entity_poly.entity_id
_entity_poly.type
_entity_poly.pdbx_seq_one_letter_code
_entity_poly.pdbx_strand_id
1 'polypeptide(L)'
;MKFGKRVRSLASPEWTADYVDYKALKREIKLSFSGTDNADKRVMWFRSLLESEMQKLNETHARILDELMNRELKPLQQTLGTRWVLSHATARSLLLDVLSLSHKVDAFRRFVVLNSLAIVKIAKKFDKATNSEGEIEDNSAATSRLKAIVLEGLKCQPFYDAASLDALCDETAALTDRVMLCVLPDYNFRLGPRALSSASFSLVSALSSRANRRSS
;
A
#
# COMPACT_ATOMS: atom_id res chain seq x y z
N MET A 1 -13.59 7.94 -18.61
CA MET A 1 -12.28 7.40 -18.13
C MET A 1 -12.24 5.87 -18.21
N LYS A 2 -11.23 5.27 -18.86
CA LYS A 2 -11.05 3.81 -19.02
C LYS A 2 -10.35 3.18 -17.80
N PHE A 3 -11.05 3.06 -16.67
CA PHE A 3 -10.48 2.55 -15.41
C PHE A 3 -9.74 1.21 -15.55
N GLY A 4 -10.38 0.21 -16.16
CA GLY A 4 -9.75 -1.11 -16.33
C GLY A 4 -8.49 -1.09 -17.21
N LYS A 5 -8.33 -0.12 -18.12
CA LYS A 5 -7.08 0.05 -18.87
C LYS A 5 -5.99 0.64 -17.97
N ARG A 6 -6.35 1.60 -17.12
CA ARG A 6 -5.43 2.26 -16.18
C ARG A 6 -4.98 1.32 -15.05
N VAL A 7 -5.85 0.47 -14.53
CA VAL A 7 -5.47 -0.55 -13.53
C VAL A 7 -4.40 -1.46 -14.11
N ARG A 8 -4.61 -2.02 -15.30
CA ARG A 8 -3.62 -2.88 -15.95
C ARG A 8 -2.30 -2.20 -16.28
N SER A 9 -2.31 -0.90 -16.61
CA SER A 9 -1.07 -0.17 -16.91
C SER A 9 -0.28 0.24 -15.67
N LEU A 10 -0.92 0.31 -14.50
CA LEU A 10 -0.30 0.71 -13.24
C LEU A 10 -0.05 -0.48 -12.31
N ALA A 11 -0.60 -1.65 -12.65
CA ALA A 11 -0.42 -2.88 -11.91
C ALA A 11 1.05 -3.30 -11.92
N SER A 12 1.57 -3.70 -10.76
CA SER A 12 2.87 -4.34 -10.68
C SER A 12 2.80 -5.68 -11.42
N PRO A 13 3.78 -6.00 -12.30
CA PRO A 13 3.78 -7.28 -13.02
C PRO A 13 3.82 -8.46 -12.04
N GLU A 14 4.51 -8.31 -10.92
CA GLU A 14 4.72 -9.33 -9.88
C GLU A 14 3.42 -9.84 -9.25
N TRP A 15 2.39 -8.99 -9.16
CA TRP A 15 1.12 -9.31 -8.50
C TRP A 15 -0.08 -9.21 -9.45
N THR A 16 0.15 -9.36 -10.76
CA THR A 16 -0.88 -9.16 -11.78
C THR A 16 -2.14 -10.01 -11.54
N ALA A 17 -1.96 -11.26 -11.08
CA ALA A 17 -3.06 -12.20 -10.79
C ALA A 17 -3.78 -11.90 -9.46
N ASP A 18 -3.15 -11.13 -8.59
CA ASP A 18 -3.66 -10.82 -7.26
C ASP A 18 -4.58 -9.59 -7.26
N TYR A 19 -4.56 -8.77 -8.32
CA TYR A 19 -5.50 -7.66 -8.48
C TYR A 19 -6.93 -8.16 -8.67
N VAL A 20 -7.89 -7.33 -8.27
CA VAL A 20 -9.32 -7.53 -8.54
C VAL A 20 -9.55 -7.68 -10.04
N ASP A 21 -10.18 -8.78 -10.48
CA ASP A 21 -10.59 -8.96 -11.88
C ASP A 21 -11.83 -8.13 -12.19
N TYR A 22 -11.59 -6.82 -12.36
CA TYR A 22 -12.62 -5.85 -12.70
C TYR A 22 -13.35 -6.18 -14.01
N LYS A 23 -12.76 -6.99 -14.90
CA LYS A 23 -13.41 -7.41 -16.15
C LYS A 23 -14.37 -8.57 -15.89
N ALA A 24 -13.99 -9.56 -15.08
CA ALA A 24 -14.88 -10.65 -14.64
C ALA A 24 -16.09 -10.10 -13.88
N LEU A 25 -15.86 -9.30 -12.84
CA LEU A 25 -16.94 -8.72 -12.03
C LEU A 25 -17.94 -7.92 -12.88
N LYS A 26 -17.44 -7.17 -13.87
CA LYS A 26 -18.29 -6.45 -14.82
C LYS A 26 -19.18 -7.35 -15.68
N ARG A 27 -18.69 -8.54 -16.04
CA ARG A 27 -19.46 -9.52 -16.82
C ARG A 27 -20.52 -10.15 -15.94
N GLU A 28 -20.16 -10.54 -14.73
CA GLU A 28 -21.09 -11.13 -13.77
C GLU A 28 -22.25 -10.20 -13.43
N ILE A 29 -21.98 -8.91 -13.19
CA ILE A 29 -23.04 -7.90 -13.02
C ILE A 29 -24.00 -7.93 -14.23
N LYS A 30 -23.49 -7.90 -15.46
CA LYS A 30 -24.38 -7.90 -16.64
C LYS A 30 -25.25 -9.16 -16.72
N LEU A 31 -24.68 -10.31 -16.35
CA LEU A 31 -25.39 -11.59 -16.37
C LEU A 31 -26.47 -11.63 -15.29
N SER A 32 -26.21 -11.10 -14.09
CA SER A 32 -27.19 -11.08 -12.99
C SER A 32 -28.44 -10.25 -13.32
N PHE A 33 -28.30 -9.24 -14.19
CA PHE A 33 -29.41 -8.42 -14.68
C PHE A 33 -30.11 -9.01 -15.93
N SER A 34 -29.57 -10.06 -16.54
CA SER A 34 -30.21 -10.76 -17.66
C SER A 34 -31.13 -11.91 -17.20
N GLY A 35 -31.09 -12.25 -15.90
CA GLY A 35 -31.90 -13.31 -15.30
C GLY A 35 -33.23 -12.80 -14.73
N THR A 36 -34.07 -13.75 -14.29
CA THR A 36 -35.37 -13.46 -13.62
C THR A 36 -35.25 -13.30 -12.10
N ASP A 37 -34.03 -13.17 -11.58
CA ASP A 37 -33.81 -13.00 -10.14
C ASP A 37 -34.37 -11.67 -9.65
N ASN A 38 -34.98 -11.66 -8.48
CA ASN A 38 -35.45 -10.42 -7.85
C ASN A 38 -34.27 -9.56 -7.33
N ALA A 39 -34.51 -8.27 -7.09
CA ALA A 39 -33.47 -7.33 -6.65
C ALA A 39 -32.74 -7.79 -5.38
N ASP A 40 -33.45 -8.31 -4.38
CA ASP A 40 -32.85 -8.72 -3.11
C ASP A 40 -31.86 -9.86 -3.28
N LYS A 41 -32.19 -10.87 -4.11
CA LYS A 41 -31.25 -11.95 -4.45
C LYS A 41 -30.01 -11.42 -5.15
N ARG A 42 -30.16 -10.50 -6.11
CA ARG A 42 -29.03 -9.87 -6.81
C ARG A 42 -28.13 -9.09 -5.85
N VAL A 43 -28.73 -8.36 -4.91
CA VAL A 43 -28.01 -7.59 -3.88
C VAL A 43 -27.23 -8.52 -2.95
N MET A 44 -27.85 -9.59 -2.45
CA MET A 44 -27.18 -10.56 -1.57
C MET A 44 -26.04 -11.29 -2.29
N TRP A 45 -26.27 -11.71 -3.54
CA TRP A 45 -25.24 -12.32 -4.38
C TRP A 45 -24.04 -11.38 -4.58
N PHE A 46 -24.30 -10.13 -4.98
CA PHE A 46 -23.24 -9.17 -5.24
C PHE A 46 -22.46 -8.82 -3.97
N ARG A 47 -23.14 -8.78 -2.82
CA ARG A 47 -22.50 -8.62 -1.51
C ARG A 47 -21.53 -9.77 -1.22
N SER A 48 -22.00 -11.02 -1.36
CA SER A 48 -21.17 -12.20 -1.12
C SER A 48 -19.95 -12.25 -2.06
N LEU A 49 -20.14 -11.88 -3.32
CA LEU A 49 -19.06 -11.76 -4.30
C LEU A 49 -17.98 -10.76 -3.85
N LEU A 50 -18.39 -9.58 -3.38
CA LEU A 50 -17.45 -8.57 -2.89
C LEU A 50 -16.77 -8.98 -1.58
N GLU A 51 -17.49 -9.63 -0.66
CA GLU A 51 -16.90 -10.17 0.57
C GLU A 51 -15.80 -11.20 0.26
N SER A 52 -16.04 -12.09 -0.71
CA SER A 52 -15.03 -13.06 -1.18
C SER A 52 -13.81 -12.37 -1.80
N GLU A 53 -14.01 -11.37 -2.67
CA GLU A 53 -12.90 -10.60 -3.25
C GLU A 53 -12.12 -9.82 -2.19
N MET A 54 -12.80 -9.22 -1.21
CA MET A 54 -12.12 -8.51 -0.10
C MET A 54 -11.31 -9.48 0.77
N GLN A 55 -11.83 -10.68 1.03
CA GLN A 55 -11.09 -11.72 1.76
C GLN A 55 -9.82 -12.14 1.02
N LYS A 56 -9.91 -12.40 -0.30
CA LYS A 56 -8.74 -12.67 -1.15
C LYS A 56 -7.72 -11.53 -1.07
N LEU A 57 -8.16 -10.27 -1.09
CA LEU A 57 -7.29 -9.12 -0.97
C LEU A 57 -6.60 -9.04 0.39
N ASN A 58 -7.30 -9.36 1.49
CA ASN A 58 -6.70 -9.42 2.83
C ASN A 58 -5.59 -10.46 2.91
N GLU A 59 -5.83 -11.67 2.39
CA GLU A 59 -4.85 -12.75 2.37
C GLU A 59 -3.62 -12.38 1.53
N THR A 60 -3.86 -11.79 0.36
CA THR A 60 -2.77 -11.31 -0.50
C THR A 60 -1.99 -10.17 0.16
N HIS A 61 -2.68 -9.21 0.76
CA HIS A 61 -2.06 -8.10 1.47
C HIS A 61 -1.17 -8.59 2.60
N ALA A 62 -1.67 -9.51 3.44
CA ALA A 62 -0.89 -10.09 4.53
C ALA A 62 0.35 -10.83 4.01
N ARG A 63 0.22 -11.58 2.90
CA ARG A 63 1.34 -12.26 2.23
C ARG A 63 2.40 -11.28 1.74
N ILE A 64 2.02 -10.25 1.01
CA ILE A 64 2.96 -9.25 0.47
C ILE A 64 3.61 -8.47 1.60
N LEU A 65 2.84 -8.10 2.63
CA LEU A 65 3.36 -7.41 3.80
C LEU A 65 4.41 -8.26 4.55
N ASP A 66 4.14 -9.54 4.78
CA ASP A 66 5.11 -10.48 5.36
C ASP A 66 6.38 -10.59 4.52
N GLU A 67 6.24 -10.71 3.20
CA GLU A 67 7.36 -10.76 2.27
C GLU A 67 8.25 -9.51 2.38
N LEU A 68 7.66 -8.32 2.24
CA LEU A 68 8.41 -7.06 2.27
C LEU A 68 9.00 -6.76 3.65
N MET A 69 8.25 -6.99 4.73
CA MET A 69 8.72 -6.71 6.09
C MET A 69 9.73 -7.75 6.57
N ASN A 70 9.36 -9.03 6.56
CA ASN A 70 10.11 -10.07 7.24
C ASN A 70 11.20 -10.68 6.37
N ARG A 71 11.00 -10.74 5.05
CA ARG A 71 11.94 -11.41 4.13
C ARG A 71 12.86 -10.45 3.40
N GLU A 72 12.51 -9.17 3.30
CA GLU A 72 13.34 -8.16 2.64
C GLU A 72 13.87 -7.11 3.62
N LEU A 73 12.99 -6.35 4.27
CA LEU A 73 13.37 -5.23 5.13
C LEU A 73 14.23 -5.65 6.34
N LYS A 74 13.75 -6.62 7.13
CA LYS A 74 14.48 -7.08 8.34
C LYS A 74 15.89 -7.60 8.02
N PRO A 75 16.11 -8.44 7.01
CA PRO A 75 17.47 -8.85 6.62
C PRO A 75 18.38 -7.67 6.23
N LEU A 76 17.87 -6.67 5.53
CA LEU A 76 18.65 -5.47 5.18
C LEU A 76 18.99 -4.64 6.42
N GLN A 77 18.03 -4.46 7.34
CA GLN A 77 18.26 -3.81 8.64
C GLN A 77 19.33 -4.56 9.47
N GLN A 78 19.28 -5.90 9.49
CA GLN A 78 20.26 -6.73 10.19
C GLN A 78 21.65 -6.64 9.56
N THR A 79 21.72 -6.62 8.22
CA THR A 79 22.98 -6.48 7.47
C THR A 79 23.65 -5.14 7.78
N LEU A 80 22.87 -4.06 7.85
CA LEU A 80 23.36 -2.74 8.27
C LEU A 80 23.76 -2.73 9.76
N GLY A 81 22.96 -3.36 10.61
CA GLY A 81 23.18 -3.46 12.06
C GLY A 81 23.26 -2.09 12.73
N THR A 82 24.26 -1.88 13.58
CA THR A 82 24.59 -0.57 14.21
C THR A 82 25.76 0.13 13.54
N ARG A 83 26.18 -0.33 12.35
CA ARG A 83 27.34 0.21 11.65
C ARG A 83 27.03 1.60 11.09
N TRP A 84 28.02 2.48 11.15
CA TRP A 84 27.98 3.84 10.60
C TRP A 84 28.97 4.03 9.44
N VAL A 85 29.88 3.07 9.24
CA VAL A 85 30.88 3.08 8.18
C VAL A 85 30.84 1.72 7.51
N LEU A 86 30.67 1.72 6.19
CA LEU A 86 30.64 0.52 5.35
C LEU A 86 31.78 0.59 4.34
N SER A 87 32.25 -0.57 3.89
CA SER A 87 33.13 -0.61 2.71
C SER A 87 32.35 -0.07 1.50
N HIS A 88 33.03 0.59 0.55
CA HIS A 88 32.35 1.16 -0.61
C HIS A 88 31.55 0.10 -1.41
N ALA A 89 32.11 -1.11 -1.55
CA ALA A 89 31.43 -2.22 -2.21
C ALA A 89 30.16 -2.66 -1.46
N THR A 90 30.23 -2.79 -0.14
CA THR A 90 29.08 -3.13 0.70
C THR A 90 28.01 -2.04 0.68
N ALA A 91 28.42 -0.78 0.79
CA ALA A 91 27.53 0.37 0.81
C ALA A 91 26.76 0.49 -0.52
N ARG A 92 27.46 0.26 -1.66
CA ARG A 92 26.85 0.23 -2.98
C ARG A 92 25.84 -0.91 -3.12
N SER A 93 26.19 -2.14 -2.72
CA SER A 93 25.27 -3.29 -2.79
C SER A 93 24.01 -3.02 -1.98
N LEU A 94 24.20 -2.62 -0.72
CA LEU A 94 23.09 -2.38 0.20
C LEU A 94 22.18 -1.24 -0.29
N LEU A 95 22.74 -0.19 -0.90
CA LEU A 95 21.94 0.89 -1.50
C LEU A 95 21.07 0.38 -2.64
N LEU A 96 21.61 -0.46 -3.53
CA LEU A 96 20.83 -1.04 -4.63
C LEU A 96 19.72 -1.95 -4.12
N ASP A 97 20.01 -2.76 -3.10
CA ASP A 97 19.02 -3.66 -2.48
C ASP A 97 17.89 -2.86 -1.83
N VAL A 98 18.21 -1.79 -1.10
CA VAL A 98 17.22 -0.91 -0.46
C VAL A 98 16.40 -0.13 -1.50
N LEU A 99 17.00 0.35 -2.59
CA LEU A 99 16.26 0.99 -3.68
C LEU A 99 15.30 0.03 -4.36
N SER A 100 15.72 -1.22 -4.57
CA SER A 100 14.86 -2.29 -5.08
C SER A 100 13.67 -2.53 -4.14
N LEU A 101 13.92 -2.60 -2.82
CA LEU A 101 12.84 -2.72 -1.82
C LEU A 101 11.89 -1.52 -1.88
N SER A 102 12.41 -0.29 -1.92
CA SER A 102 11.59 0.93 -2.03
C SER A 102 10.66 0.90 -3.25
N HIS A 103 11.14 0.41 -4.40
CA HIS A 103 10.31 0.25 -5.59
C HIS A 103 9.16 -0.75 -5.38
N LYS A 104 9.41 -1.85 -4.66
CA LYS A 104 8.38 -2.84 -4.32
C LYS A 104 7.37 -2.29 -3.31
N VAL A 105 7.82 -1.56 -2.30
CA VAL A 105 6.94 -0.90 -1.32
C VAL A 105 6.03 0.12 -2.02
N ASP A 106 6.57 0.92 -2.94
CA ASP A 106 5.76 1.82 -3.78
C ASP A 106 4.76 1.07 -4.66
N ALA A 107 5.18 -0.06 -5.24
CA ALA A 107 4.28 -0.93 -5.99
C ALA A 107 3.15 -1.48 -5.10
N PHE A 108 3.45 -1.83 -3.84
CA PHE A 108 2.48 -2.37 -2.90
C PHE A 108 1.47 -1.30 -2.47
N ARG A 109 1.92 -0.07 -2.24
CA ARG A 109 1.03 1.08 -2.03
C ARG A 109 0.09 1.30 -3.21
N ARG A 110 0.60 1.21 -4.44
CA ARG A 110 -0.24 1.25 -5.65
C ARG A 110 -1.21 0.07 -5.70
N PHE A 111 -0.80 -1.13 -5.30
CA PHE A 111 -1.67 -2.31 -5.24
C PHE A 111 -2.88 -2.05 -4.35
N VAL A 112 -2.68 -1.57 -3.12
CA VAL A 112 -3.77 -1.25 -2.17
C VAL A 112 -4.72 -0.22 -2.79
N VAL A 113 -4.18 0.92 -3.28
CA VAL A 113 -5.01 1.99 -3.85
C VAL A 113 -5.83 1.52 -5.06
N LEU A 114 -5.21 0.77 -5.98
CA LEU A 114 -5.90 0.30 -7.19
C LEU A 114 -7.03 -0.68 -6.87
N ASN A 115 -6.82 -1.60 -5.92
CA ASN A 115 -7.82 -2.56 -5.50
C ASN A 115 -8.97 -1.90 -4.72
N SER A 116 -8.66 -1.00 -3.77
CA SER A 116 -9.68 -0.19 -3.08
C SER A 116 -10.55 0.59 -4.08
N LEU A 117 -9.92 1.23 -5.08
CA LEU A 117 -10.66 1.91 -6.15
C LEU A 117 -11.48 0.95 -7.02
N ALA A 118 -11.01 -0.28 -7.25
CA ALA A 118 -11.75 -1.27 -8.03
C ALA A 118 -13.04 -1.68 -7.31
N ILE A 119 -12.97 -1.96 -6.00
CA ILE A 119 -14.12 -2.30 -5.16
C ILE A 119 -15.15 -1.16 -5.14
N VAL A 120 -14.72 0.07 -4.88
CA VAL A 120 -15.62 1.24 -4.90
C VAL A 120 -16.30 1.42 -6.26
N LYS A 121 -15.56 1.20 -7.35
CA LYS A 121 -16.08 1.42 -8.71
C LYS A 121 -16.94 0.28 -9.22
N ILE A 122 -16.77 -0.94 -8.71
CA ILE A 122 -17.64 -2.05 -9.07
C ILE A 122 -18.95 -1.94 -8.28
N ALA A 123 -18.90 -1.55 -7.00
CA ALA A 123 -20.09 -1.24 -6.21
C ALA A 123 -20.93 -0.14 -6.88
N LYS A 124 -20.31 1.00 -7.21
CA LYS A 124 -20.98 2.09 -7.95
C LYS A 124 -21.55 1.64 -9.31
N LYS A 125 -20.95 0.63 -9.94
CA LYS A 125 -21.46 0.10 -11.21
C LYS A 125 -22.72 -0.72 -11.01
N PHE A 126 -22.76 -1.54 -9.96
CA PHE A 126 -23.93 -2.32 -9.58
C PHE A 126 -25.11 -1.38 -9.28
N ASP A 127 -24.92 -0.35 -8.45
CA ASP A 127 -25.97 0.63 -8.13
C ASP A 127 -26.52 1.34 -9.38
N LYS A 128 -25.65 1.64 -10.35
CA LYS A 128 -26.10 2.26 -11.59
C LYS A 128 -26.95 1.31 -12.44
N ALA A 129 -26.61 0.01 -12.44
CA ALA A 129 -27.36 -1.00 -13.17
C ALA A 129 -28.74 -1.21 -12.53
N THR A 130 -28.82 -1.32 -11.19
CA THR A 130 -30.10 -1.42 -10.48
C THR A 130 -31.01 -0.23 -10.77
N ASN A 131 -30.47 0.98 -10.80
CA ASN A 131 -31.27 2.19 -11.01
C ASN A 131 -31.70 2.39 -12.48
N SER A 132 -31.07 1.71 -13.44
CA SER A 132 -31.38 1.85 -14.87
C SER A 132 -32.54 0.95 -15.31
N GLU A 133 -32.84 -0.13 -14.57
CA GLU A 133 -33.90 -1.08 -14.91
C GLU A 133 -35.28 -0.70 -14.37
N GLY A 134 -35.44 0.50 -13.82
CA GLY A 134 -36.77 1.08 -13.54
C GLY A 134 -37.55 0.43 -12.41
N GLU A 135 -36.95 -0.40 -11.56
CA GLU A 135 -37.55 -0.87 -10.30
C GLU A 135 -37.59 0.28 -9.27
N ILE A 136 -38.51 1.23 -9.47
CA ILE A 136 -38.72 2.40 -8.62
C ILE A 136 -40.05 2.20 -7.88
N GLU A 137 -40.00 2.07 -6.57
CA GLU A 137 -40.51 3.10 -5.63
C GLU A 137 -40.13 2.74 -4.16
N ASP A 138 -40.04 1.46 -3.79
CA ASP A 138 -39.69 1.06 -2.41
C ASP A 138 -38.21 0.60 -2.18
N ASN A 139 -37.47 0.25 -3.24
CA ASN A 139 -36.13 -0.39 -3.12
C ASN A 139 -34.91 0.53 -3.29
N SER A 140 -35.13 1.83 -3.53
CA SER A 140 -34.06 2.86 -3.61
C SER A 140 -33.23 2.96 -2.32
N ALA A 141 -33.87 2.70 -1.18
CA ALA A 141 -33.21 2.67 0.12
C ALA A 141 -32.27 1.46 0.27
N ALA A 142 -32.64 0.28 -0.26
CA ALA A 142 -31.86 -0.96 -0.12
C ALA A 142 -30.54 -0.92 -0.93
N THR A 143 -30.57 -0.35 -2.13
CA THR A 143 -29.38 -0.22 -3.00
C THR A 143 -28.42 0.87 -2.52
N SER A 144 -28.96 2.02 -2.10
CA SER A 144 -28.16 3.07 -1.42
C SER A 144 -27.52 2.55 -0.13
N ARG A 145 -28.23 1.68 0.59
CA ARG A 145 -27.74 0.98 1.78
C ARG A 145 -26.64 -0.04 1.46
N LEU A 146 -26.71 -0.76 0.33
CA LEU A 146 -25.67 -1.70 -0.08
C LEU A 146 -24.32 -1.00 -0.29
N LYS A 147 -24.31 0.10 -1.06
CA LYS A 147 -23.09 0.87 -1.28
C LYS A 147 -22.51 1.39 0.05
N ALA A 148 -23.36 1.90 0.93
CA ALA A 148 -22.92 2.36 2.25
C ALA A 148 -22.33 1.20 3.07
N ILE A 149 -23.00 0.04 3.11
CA ILE A 149 -22.53 -1.17 3.80
C ILE A 149 -21.19 -1.64 3.23
N VAL A 150 -21.04 -1.68 1.91
CA VAL A 150 -19.80 -2.12 1.25
C VAL A 150 -18.67 -1.12 1.51
N LEU A 151 -18.94 0.18 1.51
CA LEU A 151 -17.94 1.20 1.80
C LEU A 151 -17.51 1.20 3.26
N GLU A 152 -18.45 1.02 4.20
CA GLU A 152 -18.11 0.85 5.60
C GLU A 152 -17.36 -0.46 5.84
N GLY A 153 -17.82 -1.55 5.22
CA GLY A 153 -17.14 -2.84 5.25
C GLY A 153 -15.72 -2.77 4.70
N LEU A 154 -15.51 -2.01 3.61
CA LEU A 154 -14.19 -1.76 3.02
C LEU A 154 -13.24 -1.06 3.99
N LYS A 155 -13.71 -0.04 4.72
CA LYS A 155 -12.89 0.68 5.71
C LYS A 155 -12.44 -0.22 6.85
N CYS A 156 -13.21 -1.27 7.16
CA CYS A 156 -12.87 -2.25 8.19
C CYS A 156 -11.94 -3.36 7.67
N GLN A 157 -11.57 -3.38 6.39
CA GLN A 157 -10.72 -4.44 5.85
C GLN A 157 -9.25 -4.20 6.24
N PRO A 158 -8.54 -5.24 6.69
CA PRO A 158 -7.10 -5.18 6.96
C PRO A 158 -6.26 -4.66 5.78
N PHE A 159 -6.59 -5.02 4.53
CA PHE A 159 -5.85 -4.51 3.37
C PHE A 159 -6.05 -3.00 3.14
N TYR A 160 -7.09 -2.42 3.73
CA TYR A 160 -7.41 -1.00 3.64
C TYR A 160 -6.80 -0.21 4.80
N ASP A 161 -6.45 -0.88 5.92
CA ASP A 161 -5.77 -0.26 7.04
C ASP A 161 -4.36 0.18 6.61
N ALA A 162 -4.16 1.50 6.61
CA ALA A 162 -2.91 2.10 6.18
C ALA A 162 -1.79 1.94 7.21
N ALA A 163 -2.10 1.65 8.49
CA ALA A 163 -1.10 1.70 9.56
C ALA A 163 0.13 0.81 9.32
N SER A 164 -0.10 -0.43 8.88
CA SER A 164 1.00 -1.37 8.61
C SER A 164 1.79 -1.00 7.36
N LEU A 165 1.12 -0.46 6.34
CA LEU A 165 1.76 -0.02 5.10
C LEU A 165 2.56 1.28 5.31
N ASP A 166 2.02 2.23 6.08
CA ASP A 166 2.69 3.47 6.42
C ASP A 166 3.94 3.19 7.26
N ALA A 167 3.86 2.29 8.24
CA ALA A 167 5.01 1.83 8.99
C ALA A 167 6.08 1.20 8.08
N LEU A 168 5.69 0.35 7.13
CA LEU A 168 6.62 -0.22 6.14
C LEU A 168 7.28 0.87 5.27
N CYS A 169 6.51 1.88 4.85
CA CYS A 169 7.05 3.01 4.08
C CYS A 169 8.08 3.80 4.91
N ASP A 170 7.73 4.15 6.15
CA ASP A 170 8.58 4.92 7.05
C ASP A 170 9.87 4.17 7.40
N GLU A 171 9.77 2.87 7.71
CA GLU A 171 10.95 2.05 8.01
C GLU A 171 11.87 1.86 6.79
N THR A 172 11.29 1.71 5.59
CA THR A 172 12.06 1.60 4.35
C THR A 172 12.77 2.91 4.00
N ALA A 173 12.09 4.05 4.19
CA ALA A 173 12.68 5.37 4.02
C ALA A 173 13.81 5.61 5.04
N ALA A 174 13.57 5.30 6.32
CA ALA A 174 14.58 5.42 7.36
C ALA A 174 15.82 4.55 7.09
N LEU A 175 15.62 3.33 6.57
CA LEU A 175 16.73 2.47 6.15
C LEU A 175 17.49 3.08 4.97
N THR A 176 16.79 3.60 3.97
CA THR A 176 17.39 4.27 2.80
C THR A 176 18.28 5.42 3.23
N ASP A 177 17.76 6.32 4.07
CA ASP A 177 18.50 7.47 4.60
C ASP A 177 19.75 7.03 5.36
N ARG A 178 19.61 5.98 6.18
CA ARG A 178 20.72 5.46 6.97
C ARG A 178 21.81 4.83 6.12
N VAL A 179 21.46 4.11 5.05
CA VAL A 179 22.44 3.59 4.08
C VAL A 179 23.14 4.73 3.35
N MET A 180 22.38 5.76 2.93
CA MET A 180 22.95 6.95 2.28
C MET A 180 23.99 7.65 3.17
N LEU A 181 23.73 7.79 4.47
CA LEU A 181 24.68 8.35 5.42
C LEU A 181 25.97 7.52 5.54
N CYS A 182 25.92 6.21 5.32
CA CYS A 182 27.10 5.35 5.34
C CYS A 182 27.90 5.39 4.02
N VAL A 183 27.27 5.78 2.91
CA VAL A 183 27.90 5.88 1.58
C VAL A 183 28.63 7.20 1.40
N LEU A 184 28.16 8.27 2.07
CA LEU A 184 28.75 9.60 1.98
C LEU A 184 30.00 9.67 2.86
N PRO A 185 31.22 9.61 2.26
CA PRO A 185 32.44 9.82 3.03
C PRO A 185 32.53 11.31 3.31
N ASP A 186 32.70 11.63 4.58
CA ASP A 186 32.83 12.97 5.11
C ASP A 186 31.53 13.78 5.18
N TYR A 187 31.40 14.53 6.27
CA TYR A 187 30.34 15.47 6.64
C TYR A 187 30.13 16.64 5.65
N ASN A 188 30.19 16.40 4.34
CA ASN A 188 30.16 17.40 3.28
C ASN A 188 28.75 17.75 2.80
N PHE A 189 27.69 17.26 3.44
CA PHE A 189 26.44 18.04 3.47
C PHE A 189 26.60 19.16 4.48
N ARG A 190 27.26 20.25 4.04
CA ARG A 190 26.95 21.57 4.60
C ARG A 190 25.50 21.85 4.23
N LEU A 191 24.58 21.42 5.10
CA LEU A 191 23.27 22.03 5.18
C LEU A 191 23.52 23.53 5.31
N GLY A 192 23.23 24.29 4.26
CA GLY A 192 23.38 25.74 4.28
C GLY A 192 22.62 26.31 5.48
N PRO A 193 22.93 27.53 5.94
CA PRO A 193 22.48 28.09 7.23
C PRO A 193 20.97 28.16 7.48
N ARG A 194 20.13 27.65 6.58
CA ARG A 194 18.67 27.66 6.64
C ARG A 194 18.01 26.34 7.07
N ALA A 195 18.75 25.24 7.25
CA ALA A 195 18.14 23.96 7.65
C ALA A 195 18.23 23.63 9.15
N LEU A 196 18.79 24.53 9.98
CA LEU A 196 18.76 24.40 11.44
C LEU A 196 17.61 25.24 12.03
N SER A 197 16.39 24.84 11.70
CA SER A 197 15.19 25.36 12.38
C SER A 197 14.17 24.24 12.52
N SER A 198 14.52 23.20 13.27
CA SER A 198 13.69 22.66 14.37
C SER A 198 14.24 21.32 14.84
N ALA A 199 14.57 21.25 16.13
CA ALA A 199 14.62 20.06 16.95
C ALA A 199 15.60 18.92 16.55
N SER A 200 16.90 19.07 16.89
CA SER A 200 17.75 17.94 17.31
C SER A 200 19.12 18.41 17.83
N PHE A 201 19.14 19.22 18.89
CA PHE A 201 20.39 19.72 19.50
C PHE A 201 20.95 18.86 20.66
N SER A 202 20.49 17.62 20.85
CA SER A 202 20.94 16.80 21.99
C SER A 202 22.00 15.75 21.67
N LEU A 203 22.22 15.39 20.40
CA LEU A 203 23.17 14.32 20.02
C LEU A 203 24.59 14.82 19.70
N VAL A 204 24.75 16.08 19.31
CA VAL A 204 26.07 16.64 18.94
C VAL A 204 26.93 16.95 20.16
N SER A 205 26.34 17.27 21.31
CA SER A 205 27.09 17.54 22.55
C SER A 205 27.74 16.28 23.13
N ALA A 206 27.09 15.11 22.99
CA ALA A 206 27.57 13.86 23.58
C ALA A 206 28.82 13.27 22.91
N LEU A 207 29.05 13.58 21.62
CA LEU A 207 30.22 13.08 20.88
C LEU A 207 31.45 13.99 21.04
N SER A 208 31.26 15.28 21.29
CA SER A 208 32.38 16.22 21.51
C SER A 208 33.05 16.01 22.89
N SER A 209 32.29 15.67 23.93
CA SER A 209 32.85 15.42 25.26
C SER A 209 33.65 14.12 25.39
N ARG A 210 33.49 13.16 24.46
CA ARG A 210 34.19 11.86 24.51
C ARG A 210 35.54 11.87 23.79
N ALA A 211 35.75 12.79 22.84
CA ALA A 211 37.04 12.96 22.16
C ALA A 211 38.08 13.69 23.04
N ASN A 212 37.65 14.55 23.97
CA ASN A 212 38.55 15.39 24.77
C ASN A 212 39.07 14.76 26.07
N ARG A 213 38.80 13.47 26.32
CA ARG A 213 39.30 12.72 27.51
C ARG A 213 40.38 11.68 27.20
N ARG A 214 40.92 11.65 25.97
CA ARG A 214 42.00 10.72 25.57
C ARG A 214 43.34 11.41 25.29
N SER A 215 43.47 12.69 25.62
CA SER A 215 44.71 13.46 25.43
C SER A 215 45.03 14.31 26.66
N SER A 216 45.30 13.65 27.78
CA SER A 216 46.08 14.18 28.92
C SER A 216 46.53 13.01 29.77
#